data_AF-A0A1V5J4I7-F1
#
_entry.id   AF-A0A1V5J4I7-F1
#
_cell.length_a   1.000
_cell.length_b   1.000
_cell.length_c   1.000
_cell.angle_alpha   90.00
_cell.angle_beta   90.00
_cell.angle_gamma   90.00
#
_symmetry.space_group_name_H-M   'P 1'
#
loop_
_entity.id
_entity.type
_entity.pdbx_description
1 polymer ?
#
loop_
_entity_poly.entity_id
_entity_poly.type
_entity_poly.pdbx_seq_one_letter_code
_entity_poly.pdbx_strand_id
1 'polypeptide(L)'
;MWPGETYALAALAIYEGFVDEGLGLARKTWSNITDRIRSPWDQPDVIDSLTGQYGFGDHYMRNMGIWALAFALARHDCRVERALCALSQSRRTSPPAGLASHAKSR
;
A
#
# COMPACT_ATOMS: atom_id res chain seq x y z
N MET A 1 -10.18 -1.80 -14.41
CA MET A 1 -8.93 -2.19 -13.72
C MET A 1 -9.16 -2.04 -12.23
N TRP A 2 -8.69 -2.99 -11.43
CA TRP A 2 -8.82 -2.95 -9.98
C TRP A 2 -7.46 -2.64 -9.35
N PRO A 3 -7.29 -1.50 -8.65
CA PRO A 3 -5.98 -1.09 -8.16
C PRO A 3 -5.41 -2.09 -7.15
N GLY A 4 -6.23 -2.60 -6.23
CA GLY A 4 -5.82 -3.62 -5.26
C GLY A 4 -5.25 -4.90 -5.90
N GLU A 5 -5.94 -5.48 -6.88
CA GLU A 5 -5.46 -6.65 -7.64
C GLU A 5 -4.22 -6.30 -8.47
N THR A 6 -4.14 -5.07 -8.97
CA THR A 6 -2.95 -4.63 -9.72
C THR A 6 -1.74 -4.53 -8.80
N TYR A 7 -1.90 -4.08 -7.55
CA TYR A 7 -0.83 -4.11 -6.56
C TYR A 7 -0.45 -5.54 -6.15
N ALA A 8 -1.42 -6.44 -6.01
CA ALA A 8 -1.14 -7.85 -5.75
C ALA A 8 -0.36 -8.51 -6.89
N LEU A 9 -0.76 -8.26 -8.15
CA LEU A 9 -0.05 -8.72 -9.34
C LEU A 9 1.37 -8.12 -9.42
N ALA A 10 1.51 -6.83 -9.13
CA ALA A 10 2.81 -6.17 -9.08
C ALA A 10 3.74 -6.80 -8.03
N ALA A 11 3.22 -7.11 -6.84
CA ALA A 11 3.99 -7.80 -5.80
C ALA A 11 4.40 -9.21 -6.23
N LEU A 12 3.49 -9.97 -6.85
CA LEU A 12 3.81 -11.28 -7.41
C LEU A 12 4.91 -11.19 -8.47
N ALA A 13 4.79 -10.26 -9.42
CA ALA A 13 5.81 -10.03 -10.44
C ALA A 13 7.19 -9.76 -9.82
N ILE A 14 7.25 -8.92 -8.78
CA ILE A 14 8.49 -8.66 -8.03
C ILE A 14 9.02 -9.94 -7.40
N TYR A 15 8.20 -10.74 -6.71
CA TYR A 15 8.63 -12.02 -6.11
C TYR A 15 9.22 -12.99 -7.13
N GLU A 16 8.70 -12.99 -8.37
CA GLU A 16 9.18 -13.82 -9.48
C GLU A 16 10.41 -13.23 -10.20
N GLY A 17 10.94 -12.10 -9.74
CA GLY A 17 12.13 -11.46 -10.30
C GLY A 17 11.87 -10.40 -11.37
N PHE A 18 10.62 -10.14 -11.74
CA PHE A 18 10.21 -9.06 -12.66
C PHE A 18 10.07 -7.73 -11.92
N VAL A 19 11.17 -7.27 -11.33
CA VAL A 19 11.18 -6.14 -10.40
C VAL A 19 10.75 -4.83 -11.08
N ASP A 20 11.31 -4.52 -12.24
CA ASP A 20 11.02 -3.27 -12.95
C ASP A 20 9.60 -3.25 -13.51
N GLU A 21 9.11 -4.36 -14.04
CA GLU A 21 7.74 -4.51 -14.52
C GLU A 21 6.72 -4.38 -13.39
N GLY A 22 6.98 -5.03 -12.25
CA GLY A 22 6.12 -4.94 -11.07
C GLY A 22 6.07 -3.52 -10.52
N LEU A 23 7.21 -2.83 -10.40
CA LEU A 23 7.25 -1.41 -10.02
C LEU A 23 6.57 -0.51 -11.05
N GLY A 24 6.70 -0.82 -12.35
CA GLY A 24 6.02 -0.13 -13.44
C GLY A 24 4.50 -0.20 -13.33
N LEU A 25 3.96 -1.39 -13.04
CA LEU A 25 2.52 -1.59 -12.79
C LEU A 25 2.04 -0.77 -11.59
N ALA A 26 2.72 -0.89 -10.45
CA ALA A 26 2.36 -0.17 -9.24
C ALA A 26 2.39 1.35 -9.45
N ARG A 27 3.44 1.87 -10.11
CA ARG A 27 3.60 3.30 -10.40
C ARG A 27 2.48 3.81 -11.31
N LYS A 28 2.15 3.07 -12.37
CA LYS A 28 1.07 3.46 -13.30
C LYS A 28 -0.27 3.53 -12.59
N THR A 29 -0.57 2.55 -11.73
CA THR A 29 -1.79 2.54 -10.90
C THR A 29 -1.84 3.74 -9.96
N TRP A 30 -0.74 4.01 -9.24
CA TRP A 30 -0.65 5.14 -8.33
C TRP A 30 -0.80 6.49 -9.02
N SER A 31 -0.11 6.70 -10.15
CA SER A 31 -0.25 7.93 -10.97
C SER A 31 -1.66 8.10 -11.51
N ASN A 32 -2.36 7.01 -11.83
CA ASN A 32 -3.75 7.11 -12.26
C ASN A 32 -4.66 7.65 -11.14
N ILE A 33 -4.46 7.17 -9.91
CA ILE A 33 -5.20 7.63 -8.73
C ILE A 33 -4.85 9.08 -8.38
N THR A 34 -3.56 9.41 -8.36
CA THR A 34 -3.06 10.68 -7.83
C THR A 34 -3.03 11.82 -8.84
N ASP A 35 -2.61 11.54 -10.07
CA ASP A 35 -2.41 12.57 -11.11
C ASP A 35 -3.66 12.71 -12.00
N ARG A 36 -4.31 11.59 -12.36
CA ARG A 36 -5.46 11.60 -13.28
C ARG A 36 -6.78 11.79 -12.56
N ILE A 37 -7.10 10.91 -11.60
CA ILE A 37 -8.34 10.99 -10.81
C ILE A 37 -8.24 12.13 -9.77
N ARG A 38 -7.01 12.46 -9.34
CA ARG A 38 -6.73 13.51 -8.35
C ARG A 38 -7.38 13.25 -6.99
N SER A 39 -7.48 11.97 -6.62
CA SER A 39 -8.10 11.51 -5.38
C SER A 39 -7.19 10.53 -4.63
N PRO A 40 -6.10 11.02 -3.99
CA PRO A 40 -5.15 10.16 -3.28
C PRO A 40 -5.75 9.49 -2.03
N TRP A 41 -6.75 10.12 -1.41
CA TRP A 41 -7.34 9.71 -0.13
C TRP A 41 -8.68 8.98 -0.26
N ASP A 42 -9.32 9.12 -1.42
CA ASP A 42 -10.53 8.40 -1.78
C ASP A 42 -10.25 7.58 -3.04
N GLN A 43 -9.55 6.47 -2.81
CA GLN A 43 -9.09 5.59 -3.88
C GLN A 43 -10.21 4.62 -4.27
N PRO A 44 -10.54 4.51 -5.57
CA PRO A 44 -11.60 3.61 -6.05
C PRO A 44 -11.22 2.13 -5.97
N ASP A 45 -12.20 1.24 -5.84
CA ASP A 45 -12.04 -0.20 -6.14
C ASP A 45 -11.82 -0.43 -7.63
N VAL A 46 -12.48 0.38 -8.48
CA VAL A 46 -12.45 0.22 -9.92
C VAL A 46 -12.13 1.51 -10.64
N ILE A 47 -11.17 1.44 -11.55
CA ILE A 47 -10.85 2.49 -12.52
C ILE A 47 -11.18 1.98 -13.92
N ASP A 48 -11.86 2.80 -14.71
CA ASP A 48 -12.16 2.46 -16.09
C ASP A 48 -10.84 2.31 -16.89
N SER A 49 -10.68 1.18 -17.58
CA SER A 49 -9.41 0.85 -18.25
C SER A 49 -9.18 1.61 -19.56
N LEU A 50 -10.23 2.15 -20.18
CA LEU A 50 -10.14 2.87 -21.45
C LEU A 50 -9.88 4.36 -21.23
N THR A 51 -10.59 4.93 -20.25
CA THR A 51 -10.63 6.36 -19.98
C THR A 51 -9.77 6.74 -18.77
N GLY A 52 -9.38 5.78 -17.93
CA GLY A 52 -8.67 6.03 -16.68
C GLY A 52 -9.49 6.78 -15.63
N GLN A 53 -10.80 6.94 -15.85
CA GLN A 53 -11.68 7.67 -14.94
C GLN A 53 -12.11 6.81 -13.76
N TYR A 54 -12.50 7.50 -12.69
CA TYR A 54 -13.12 6.88 -11.52
C TYR A 54 -14.29 5.99 -11.96
N GLY A 55 -14.26 4.72 -11.56
CA GLY A 55 -15.34 3.78 -11.77
C GLY A 55 -16.28 3.77 -10.56
N PHE A 56 -16.02 2.87 -9.62
CA PHE A 56 -16.82 2.74 -8.39
C PHE A 56 -15.98 2.25 -7.20
N GLY A 57 -16.55 2.40 -5.99
CA GLY A 57 -16.04 1.83 -4.75
C GLY A 57 -15.19 2.82 -3.97
N ASP A 58 -15.84 3.71 -3.21
CA ASP A 58 -15.18 4.80 -2.49
C ASP A 58 -14.37 4.27 -1.28
N HIS A 59 -13.28 4.98 -0.94
CA HIS A 59 -12.38 4.70 0.18
C HIS A 59 -11.98 3.22 0.30
N TYR A 60 -11.65 2.58 -0.83
CA TYR A 60 -11.66 1.13 -0.87
C TYR A 60 -10.43 0.48 -0.23
N MET A 61 -10.67 -0.38 0.76
CA MET A 61 -9.64 -1.04 1.56
C MET A 61 -8.65 -1.85 0.72
N ARG A 62 -9.09 -2.45 -0.39
CA ARG A 62 -8.27 -3.36 -1.22
C ARG A 62 -6.98 -2.71 -1.72
N ASN A 63 -6.98 -1.39 -1.87
CA ASN A 63 -5.82 -0.64 -2.35
C ASN A 63 -4.68 -0.60 -1.33
N MET A 64 -4.93 -0.97 -0.08
CA MET A 64 -3.89 -1.25 0.93
C MET A 64 -2.99 -2.43 0.55
N GLY A 65 -3.36 -3.22 -0.47
CA GLY A 65 -2.48 -4.20 -1.12
C GLY A 65 -1.15 -3.63 -1.61
N ILE A 66 -1.04 -2.30 -1.79
CA ILE A 66 0.21 -1.61 -2.11
C ILE A 66 1.35 -1.94 -1.12
N TRP A 67 1.04 -2.23 0.14
CA TRP A 67 2.05 -2.59 1.14
C TRP A 67 2.75 -3.92 0.86
N ALA A 68 2.13 -4.81 0.07
CA ALA A 68 2.76 -6.06 -0.34
C ALA A 68 4.05 -5.84 -1.15
N LEU A 69 4.15 -4.71 -1.86
CA LEU A 69 5.34 -4.36 -2.66
C LEU A 69 6.60 -4.27 -1.79
N ALA A 70 6.50 -3.72 -0.58
CA ALA A 70 7.65 -3.58 0.31
C ALA A 70 8.23 -4.96 0.70
N PHE A 71 7.36 -5.93 0.99
CA PHE A 71 7.77 -7.29 1.32
C PHE A 71 8.32 -8.05 0.11
N ALA A 72 7.74 -7.84 -1.07
CA ALA A 72 8.26 -8.42 -2.30
C ALA A 72 9.66 -7.88 -2.62
N LEU A 73 9.84 -6.55 -2.54
CA LEU A 73 11.14 -5.90 -2.76
C LEU A 73 12.21 -6.37 -1.76
N ALA A 74 11.84 -6.63 -0.50
CA ALA A 74 12.77 -7.12 0.50
C ALA A 74 13.42 -8.48 0.14
N ARG A 75 12.81 -9.27 -0.77
CA ARG A 75 13.43 -10.51 -1.28
C ARG A 75 14.58 -10.25 -2.23
N HIS A 76 14.63 -9.08 -2.86
CA HIS A 76 15.62 -8.71 -3.87
C HIS A 76 16.54 -7.57 -3.42
N ASP A 77 16.17 -6.82 -2.37
CA ASP A 77 16.96 -5.70 -1.83
C ASP A 77 17.07 -5.78 -0.29
N CYS A 78 18.29 -6.05 0.18
CA CYS A 78 18.62 -6.16 1.61
C CYS A 78 18.45 -4.84 2.39
N ARG A 79 18.47 -3.69 1.70
CA ARG A 79 18.21 -2.38 2.33
C ARG A 79 16.73 -2.26 2.70
N VAL A 80 15.84 -2.73 1.83
CA VAL A 80 14.39 -2.76 2.07
C VAL A 80 14.07 -3.72 3.21
N GLU A 81 14.66 -4.92 3.21
CA GLU A 81 14.53 -5.88 4.31
C GLU A 81 14.95 -5.26 5.65
N ARG A 82 16.12 -4.62 5.70
CA ARG A 82 16.62 -3.95 6.91
C ARG A 82 15.68 -2.85 7.39
N ALA A 83 15.12 -2.06 6.48
CA ALA A 83 14.16 -1.01 6.82
C ALA A 83 12.87 -1.58 7.44
N LEU A 84 12.33 -2.66 6.87
CA LEU A 84 11.15 -3.35 7.42
C LEU A 84 11.44 -3.93 8.81
N CYS A 85 12.62 -4.54 9.00
CA CYS A 85 13.05 -5.04 10.30
C CYS A 85 13.12 -3.92 11.35
N ALA A 86 13.70 -2.77 11.02
CA ALA A 86 13.78 -1.62 11.92
C ALA A 86 12.39 -1.09 12.32
N LEU A 87 11.45 -1.01 11.37
CA LEU A 87 10.06 -0.60 11.62
C LEU A 87 9.28 -1.59 12.50
N SER A 88 9.66 -2.87 12.52
CA SER A 88 9.05 -3.86 13.40
C SER A 88 9.57 -3.74 14.84
N GLN A 89 10.84 -3.36 15.01
CA GLN A 89 11.52 -3.26 16.30
C GLN A 89 11.19 -1.94 17.03
N SER A 90 11.01 -0.83 16.29
CA SER A 90 10.57 0.46 16.87
C SER A 90 9.21 0.37 17.57
N ARG A 91 8.33 -0.53 17.11
CA ARG A 91 7.03 -0.79 17.75
C ARG A 91 7.11 -1.57 19.05
N ARG A 92 8.18 -2.34 19.28
CA ARG A 92 8.37 -3.10 20.53
C ARG A 92 8.99 -2.28 21.65
N THR A 93 9.64 -1.16 21.32
CA THR A 93 10.34 -0.29 22.28
C THR A 93 9.50 0.91 22.72
N SER A 94 8.34 1.15 22.10
CA SER A 94 7.38 2.17 22.54
C SER A 94 6.49 1.57 23.64
N PRO A 95 6.41 2.18 24.85
CA PRO A 95 5.46 1.74 25.84
C PRO A 95 4.03 1.87 25.28
N PRO A 96 3.09 0.97 25.66
CA PRO A 96 1.70 1.12 25.24
C PRO A 96 1.21 2.51 25.65
N ALA A 97 0.72 3.29 24.69
CA ALA A 97 0.10 4.57 24.96
C ALA A 97 -1.02 4.33 25.98
N GLY A 98 -0.88 4.94 27.16
CA GLY A 98 -1.69 4.63 28.33
C GLY A 98 -3.18 4.67 28.03
N LEU A 99 -3.90 3.64 28.47
CA LEU A 99 -5.28 3.78 28.87
C LEU A 99 -5.32 4.91 29.91
N ALA A 100 -5.80 6.08 29.51
CA ALA A 100 -6.07 7.16 30.44
C ALA A 100 -6.95 6.60 31.56
N SER A 101 -6.41 6.56 32.78
CA SER A 101 -7.20 6.19 33.95
C SER A 101 -8.23 7.30 34.16
N HIS A 102 -9.47 7.05 33.76
CA HIS A 102 -10.60 7.83 34.24
C HIS A 102 -10.80 7.50 35.72
N ALA A 103 -9.98 8.11 36.58
CA ALA A 103 -10.32 8.28 37.98
C ALA A 103 -11.53 9.22 38.04
N LYS A 104 -12.73 8.64 38.09
CA LYS A 104 -13.93 9.39 38.47
C LYS A 104 -13.81 9.75 39.95
N SER A 105 -13.53 11.01 40.22
CA SER A 105 -13.80 11.62 41.51
C SER A 105 -15.30 11.90 41.60
N ARG A 106 -15.98 11.18 42.49
CA ARG A 106 -16.99 11.67 43.44
C ARG A 106 -17.54 10.52 44.26
#